data_AF-A0A7R9ULF5-F1
#
_entry.id   AF-A0A7R9ULF5-F1
#
_cell.length_a   1.000
_cell.length_b   1.000
_cell.length_c   1.000
_cell.angle_alpha   90.00
_cell.angle_beta   90.00
_cell.angle_gamma   90.00
#
_symmetry.space_group_name_H-M   'P 1'
#
loop_
_entity.id
_entity.type
_entity.pdbx_description
1 polymer ?
#
loop_
_entity_poly.entity_id
_entity_poly.type
_entity_poly.pdbx_seq_one_letter_code
_entity_poly.pdbx_strand_id
1 'polypeptide(L)'
;PRRARAKPVGSLGALEDWAARLAALQRPYWPAADRPAASVRAPALLVFAADHGCVLAHPSLSAFPRAVTLAIFRTIAAGGAASAVLAKANGASLELIDVGVDGDTSTAGRADAAYGDVAGGARARDDKRSPSEERGVGSEAERRPLPTEWVSHAAPHVRVLVRKVAPYGTANSGTAPAMSRAQCAAAMAEGAAAVRRIVARALPADDNDVGLSAAATETGAASAAAAAEGEREAGRDRARAARARRQERGANVVCLGELGIGNTTAAAALLVALARPLPADTTRAPAPRQPLRAVDAVGVGTGLDEAARLAKAAFVERALARHAQLIAAEGALGALRALGGLELAAMAGAVT
;
A
#
# COMPACT_ATOMS: atom_id res chain seq x y z
N PRO A 1 18.21 -39.42 -4.21
CA PRO A 1 17.82 -39.34 -2.78
C PRO A 1 17.45 -37.91 -2.35
N ARG A 2 16.19 -37.66 -1.98
CA ARG A 2 15.80 -36.39 -1.31
C ARG A 2 16.54 -36.35 0.03
N ARG A 3 17.57 -35.49 0.16
CA ARG A 3 18.27 -35.30 1.44
C ARG A 3 17.25 -34.83 2.48
N ALA A 4 16.89 -35.71 3.40
CA ALA A 4 16.07 -35.35 4.55
C ALA A 4 16.83 -34.31 5.39
N ARG A 5 16.13 -33.27 5.86
CA ARG A 5 16.69 -32.34 6.83
C ARG A 5 16.88 -33.08 8.17
N ALA A 6 17.87 -32.69 8.96
CA ALA A 6 18.14 -33.28 10.28
C ALA A 6 17.09 -32.86 11.32
N LYS A 7 15.85 -33.34 11.15
CA LYS A 7 14.70 -33.12 12.02
C LYS A 7 13.63 -34.21 11.77
N PRO A 8 12.75 -34.51 12.74
CA PRO A 8 11.57 -35.33 12.48
C PRO A 8 10.66 -34.70 11.40
N VAL A 9 9.87 -35.54 10.74
CA VAL A 9 8.88 -35.07 9.75
C VAL A 9 7.79 -34.27 10.47
N GLY A 10 7.47 -33.07 9.98
CA GLY A 10 6.43 -32.21 10.55
C GLY A 10 6.81 -31.44 11.82
N SER A 11 8.02 -31.60 12.37
CA SER A 11 8.40 -30.98 13.65
C SER A 11 8.51 -29.45 13.63
N LEU A 12 8.52 -28.82 12.45
CA LEU A 12 8.50 -27.36 12.32
C LEU A 12 7.10 -26.81 11.97
N GLY A 13 6.08 -27.67 11.87
CA GLY A 13 4.68 -27.28 11.64
C GLY A 13 4.52 -26.35 10.44
N ALA A 14 3.81 -25.24 10.64
CA ALA A 14 3.50 -24.26 9.60
C ALA A 14 4.74 -23.66 8.90
N LEU A 15 5.93 -23.70 9.52
CA LEU A 15 7.16 -23.24 8.87
C LEU A 15 7.54 -24.13 7.68
N GLU A 16 7.21 -25.42 7.71
CA GLU A 16 7.43 -26.33 6.56
C GLU A 16 6.54 -25.94 5.39
N ASP A 17 5.27 -25.63 5.67
CA ASP A 17 4.28 -25.21 4.66
C ASP A 17 4.65 -23.86 4.05
N TRP A 18 5.02 -22.88 4.88
CA TRP A 18 5.46 -21.57 4.40
C TRP A 18 6.73 -21.65 3.56
N ALA A 19 7.72 -22.47 3.97
CA ALA A 19 8.93 -22.67 3.19
C ALA A 19 8.64 -23.33 1.84
N ALA A 20 7.75 -24.32 1.80
CA ALA A 20 7.31 -24.95 0.55
C ALA A 20 6.58 -23.97 -0.37
N ARG A 21 5.66 -23.16 0.18
CA ARG A 21 4.91 -22.14 -0.56
C ARG A 21 5.83 -21.06 -1.13
N LEU A 22 6.77 -20.57 -0.33
CA LEU A 22 7.77 -19.59 -0.78
C LEU A 22 8.60 -20.14 -1.93
N ALA A 23 9.06 -21.40 -1.82
CA ALA A 23 9.79 -22.07 -2.89
C ALA A 23 8.94 -22.21 -4.17
N ALA A 24 7.66 -22.56 -4.05
CA ALA A 24 6.75 -22.67 -5.19
C ALA A 24 6.54 -21.34 -5.91
N LEU A 25 6.44 -20.23 -5.15
CA LEU A 25 6.30 -18.89 -5.72
C LEU A 25 7.59 -18.37 -6.36
N GLN A 26 8.76 -18.65 -5.81
CA GLN A 26 10.02 -18.07 -6.30
C GLN A 26 10.69 -18.86 -7.43
N ARG A 27 10.48 -20.17 -7.52
CA ARG A 27 11.19 -21.05 -8.48
C ARG A 27 10.86 -20.85 -9.97
N PRO A 28 9.62 -20.53 -10.39
CA PRO A 28 9.28 -20.41 -11.82
C PRO A 28 10.03 -19.28 -12.54
N TYR A 29 10.46 -18.25 -11.81
CA TYR A 29 11.07 -17.04 -12.36
C TYR A 29 12.58 -17.16 -12.61
N TRP A 30 13.12 -18.37 -12.54
CA TRP A 30 14.56 -18.57 -12.58
C TRP A 30 14.97 -19.88 -13.30
N PRO A 31 15.95 -19.84 -14.22
CA PRO A 31 16.46 -21.02 -14.93
C PRO A 31 16.91 -22.12 -13.96
N ALA A 32 16.63 -23.39 -14.27
CA ALA A 32 16.89 -24.50 -13.34
C ALA A 32 18.34 -24.55 -12.81
N ALA A 33 19.32 -24.19 -13.64
CA ALA A 33 20.74 -24.18 -13.31
C ALA A 33 21.11 -23.18 -12.21
N ASP A 34 20.37 -22.08 -12.12
CA ASP A 34 20.79 -20.95 -11.31
C ASP A 34 19.87 -20.79 -10.06
N ARG A 35 18.83 -21.62 -9.88
CA ARG A 35 17.71 -21.38 -8.92
C ARG A 35 18.22 -21.14 -7.50
N PRO A 36 18.04 -19.92 -6.94
CA PRO A 36 18.45 -19.67 -5.56
C PRO A 36 17.60 -20.50 -4.60
N ALA A 37 18.17 -20.78 -3.43
CA ALA A 37 17.37 -21.27 -2.31
C ALA A 37 16.25 -20.26 -2.00
N ALA A 38 15.04 -20.77 -1.80
CA ALA A 38 13.90 -19.94 -1.41
C ALA A 38 14.28 -19.15 -0.15
N SER A 39 14.18 -17.83 -0.22
CA SER A 39 14.65 -16.93 0.83
C SER A 39 13.85 -15.64 0.84
N VAL A 40 13.78 -14.99 1.99
CA VAL A 40 13.28 -13.62 2.11
C VAL A 40 14.48 -12.68 2.02
N ARG A 41 14.46 -11.75 1.06
CA ARG A 41 15.53 -10.79 0.81
C ARG A 41 14.95 -9.39 0.69
N ALA A 42 15.58 -8.45 1.39
CA ALA A 42 15.26 -7.02 1.37
C ALA A 42 13.75 -6.74 1.40
N PRO A 43 12.98 -7.24 2.39
CA PRO A 43 11.52 -7.08 2.41
C PRO A 43 11.12 -5.59 2.29
N ALA A 44 9.97 -5.33 1.68
CA ALA A 44 9.47 -3.97 1.53
C ALA A 44 8.06 -3.86 2.11
N LEU A 45 7.82 -2.84 2.93
CA LEU A 45 6.52 -2.47 3.46
C LEU A 45 5.98 -1.28 2.65
N LEU A 46 4.86 -1.49 1.98
CA LEU A 46 4.10 -0.45 1.29
C LEU A 46 2.94 -0.02 2.19
N VAL A 47 2.95 1.21 2.70
CA VAL A 47 1.83 1.78 3.46
C VAL A 47 1.09 2.79 2.58
N PHE A 48 -0.13 2.48 2.17
CA PHE A 48 -0.98 3.41 1.43
C PHE A 48 -1.86 4.21 2.39
N ALA A 49 -1.90 5.53 2.22
CA ALA A 49 -2.61 6.42 3.12
C ALA A 49 -3.68 7.24 2.38
N ALA A 50 -4.91 7.22 2.91
CA ALA A 50 -5.99 8.07 2.46
C ALA A 50 -7.05 8.27 3.53
N ASP A 51 -7.75 9.40 3.46
CA ASP A 51 -8.86 9.69 4.35
C ASP A 51 -10.22 9.28 3.76
N HIS A 52 -11.17 8.98 4.64
CA HIS A 52 -12.49 8.50 4.24
C HIS A 52 -13.59 9.52 4.49
N GLY A 53 -14.40 9.79 3.46
CA GLY A 53 -15.56 10.68 3.61
C GLY A 53 -16.69 10.07 4.45
N CYS A 54 -16.72 8.75 4.63
CA CYS A 54 -17.76 8.09 5.42
C CYS A 54 -17.82 8.59 6.87
N VAL A 55 -16.68 8.99 7.45
CA VAL A 55 -16.60 9.49 8.83
C VAL A 55 -17.29 10.84 9.03
N LEU A 56 -17.60 11.55 7.94
CA LEU A 56 -18.39 12.79 7.98
C LEU A 56 -19.88 12.54 8.20
N ALA A 57 -20.35 11.29 8.06
CA ALA A 57 -21.76 10.96 8.22
C ALA A 57 -22.22 10.93 9.68
N HIS A 58 -21.35 10.49 10.60
CA HIS A 58 -21.67 10.42 12.02
C HIS A 58 -20.40 10.23 12.88
N PRO A 59 -20.30 10.89 14.06
CA PRO A 59 -19.16 10.74 14.96
C PRO A 59 -18.87 9.29 15.37
N SER A 60 -19.88 8.43 15.44
CA SER A 60 -19.73 7.02 15.85
C SER A 60 -18.97 6.14 14.83
N LEU A 61 -18.64 6.66 13.65
CA LEU A 61 -17.94 5.88 12.61
C LEU A 61 -16.43 5.80 12.85
N SER A 62 -15.89 6.66 13.72
CA SER A 62 -14.49 6.66 14.13
C SER A 62 -14.35 7.14 15.57
N ALA A 63 -13.48 6.54 16.37
CA ALA A 63 -13.14 7.06 17.70
C ALA A 63 -12.22 8.30 17.64
N PHE A 64 -11.68 8.61 16.46
CA PHE A 64 -10.69 9.66 16.26
C PHE A 64 -11.12 10.66 15.17
N PRO A 65 -10.77 11.94 15.32
CA PRO A 65 -10.94 12.94 14.26
C PRO A 65 -10.16 12.59 13.00
N ARG A 66 -10.67 13.01 11.84
CA ARG A 66 -10.04 12.80 10.52
C ARG A 66 -8.59 13.27 10.45
N ALA A 67 -8.27 14.39 11.11
CA ALA A 67 -6.92 14.96 11.19
C ALA A 67 -5.86 14.00 11.78
N VAL A 68 -6.27 12.94 12.50
CA VAL A 68 -5.35 11.92 13.04
C VAL A 68 -4.63 11.15 11.94
N THR A 69 -5.22 10.98 10.75
CA THR A 69 -4.55 10.35 9.59
C THR A 69 -3.25 11.08 9.26
N LEU A 70 -3.28 12.41 9.13
CA LEU A 70 -2.11 13.22 8.83
C LEU A 70 -1.07 13.18 9.96
N ALA A 71 -1.51 13.21 11.22
CA ALA A 71 -0.61 13.12 12.37
C ALA A 71 0.16 11.79 12.40
N ILE A 72 -0.54 10.67 12.18
CA ILE A 72 0.10 9.35 12.10
C ILE A 72 0.98 9.24 10.87
N PHE A 73 0.57 9.79 9.72
CA PHE A 73 1.38 9.83 8.51
C PHE A 73 2.74 10.48 8.78
N ARG A 74 2.74 11.66 9.43
CA ARG A 74 3.99 12.35 9.84
C ARG A 74 4.81 11.53 10.82
N THR A 75 4.16 10.82 11.75
CA THR A 75 4.82 9.94 12.71
C THR A 75 5.50 8.74 12.03
N ILE A 76 4.87 8.14 11.01
CA ILE A 76 5.49 7.09 10.19
C ILE A 76 6.67 7.67 9.40
N ALA A 77 6.50 8.84 8.76
CA ALA A 77 7.55 9.51 7.99
C ALA A 77 8.79 9.82 8.85
N ALA A 78 8.59 10.22 10.11
CA ALA A 78 9.65 10.44 11.08
C ALA A 78 10.25 9.13 11.66
N GLY A 79 9.68 7.97 11.32
CA GLY A 79 10.16 6.66 11.77
C GLY A 79 9.69 6.23 13.16
N GLY A 80 8.79 6.99 13.80
CA GLY A 80 8.36 6.75 15.18
C GLY A 80 7.15 5.82 15.34
N ALA A 81 6.40 5.56 14.26
CA ALA A 81 5.24 4.68 14.31
C ALA A 81 5.65 3.20 14.39
N ALA A 82 4.78 2.36 14.97
CA ALA A 82 5.03 0.92 15.11
C ALA A 82 5.38 0.24 13.77
N SER A 83 4.73 0.62 12.67
CA SER A 83 5.05 0.13 11.32
C SER A 83 6.49 0.43 10.90
N ALA A 84 6.97 1.66 11.15
CA ALA A 84 8.33 2.07 10.84
C ALA A 84 9.37 1.40 11.76
N VAL A 85 9.05 1.23 13.04
CA VAL A 85 9.91 0.52 14.00
C VAL A 85 10.04 -0.95 13.63
N LEU A 86 8.94 -1.63 13.35
CA LEU A 86 8.93 -3.04 12.94
C LEU A 86 9.61 -3.24 11.59
N ALA A 87 9.41 -2.33 10.63
CA ALA A 87 10.11 -2.38 9.35
C ALA A 87 11.63 -2.33 9.56
N LYS A 88 12.11 -1.37 10.36
CA LYS A 88 13.54 -1.25 10.70
C LYS A 88 14.08 -2.51 11.39
N ALA A 89 13.36 -3.03 12.38
CA ALA A 89 13.77 -4.21 13.13
C ALA A 89 13.89 -5.47 12.26
N ASN A 90 13.13 -5.55 11.17
CA ASN A 90 13.13 -6.67 10.24
C ASN A 90 13.95 -6.40 8.95
N GLY A 91 14.75 -5.32 8.93
CA GLY A 91 15.53 -4.95 7.74
C GLY A 91 14.67 -4.65 6.51
N ALA A 92 13.40 -4.26 6.72
CA ALA A 92 12.48 -3.93 5.67
C ALA A 92 12.57 -2.44 5.29
N SER A 93 12.59 -2.17 3.98
CA SER A 93 12.34 -0.82 3.47
C SER A 93 10.87 -0.44 3.68
N LEU A 94 10.56 0.84 3.88
CA LEU A 94 9.18 1.30 4.01
C LEU A 94 8.91 2.42 2.99
N GLU A 95 7.97 2.21 2.06
CA GLU A 95 7.41 3.31 1.24
C GLU A 95 6.04 3.72 1.81
N LEU A 96 5.94 4.96 2.26
CA LEU A 96 4.72 5.59 2.75
C LEU A 96 4.11 6.42 1.63
N ILE A 97 2.95 6.01 1.12
CA ILE A 97 2.37 6.47 -0.14
C ILE A 97 1.06 7.19 0.17
N ASP A 98 1.05 8.51 0.04
CA ASP A 98 -0.17 9.30 0.14
C ASP A 98 -0.96 9.23 -1.17
N VAL A 99 -2.08 8.53 -1.15
CA VAL A 99 -3.03 8.45 -2.28
C VAL A 99 -4.29 9.30 -2.06
N GLY A 100 -4.45 9.91 -0.89
CA GLY A 100 -5.59 10.79 -0.61
C GLY A 100 -5.75 11.23 0.83
N VAL A 101 -4.67 11.50 1.56
CA VAL A 101 -4.72 12.08 2.91
C VAL A 101 -5.34 13.48 2.86
N ASP A 102 -6.19 13.82 3.81
CA ASP A 102 -6.75 15.15 4.00
C ASP A 102 -5.71 16.05 4.68
N GLY A 103 -4.87 16.69 3.85
CA GLY A 103 -3.85 17.63 4.29
C GLY A 103 -2.54 17.53 3.52
N ASP A 104 -1.63 18.45 3.84
CA ASP A 104 -0.32 18.54 3.22
C ASP A 104 0.67 17.55 3.85
N THR A 105 1.06 16.57 3.04
CA THR A 105 2.04 15.53 3.32
C THR A 105 3.40 15.80 2.67
N SER A 106 3.52 16.84 1.83
CA SER A 106 4.76 17.16 1.11
C SER A 106 5.91 17.54 2.04
N THR A 107 5.58 17.98 3.25
CA THR A 107 6.53 18.35 4.32
C THR A 107 6.73 17.25 5.37
N ALA A 108 6.03 16.11 5.26
CA ALA A 108 6.11 15.03 6.24
C ALA A 108 7.53 14.44 6.29
N GLY A 109 8.10 14.38 7.50
CA GLY A 109 9.50 13.99 7.72
C GLY A 109 10.43 15.17 8.03
N ARG A 110 9.97 16.42 7.90
CA ARG A 110 10.60 17.53 8.64
C ARG A 110 10.26 17.37 10.13
N ALA A 111 11.23 17.60 11.00
CA ALA A 111 11.09 17.46 12.44
C ALA A 111 10.07 18.47 12.98
N ASP A 112 8.78 18.18 12.88
CA ASP A 112 7.72 18.94 13.52
C ASP A 112 6.52 18.03 13.87
N ALA A 113 6.17 18.11 15.15
CA ALA A 113 5.09 17.44 15.89
C ALA A 113 5.28 15.93 16.18
N ALA A 114 5.68 15.65 17.42
CA ALA A 114 5.56 14.33 18.02
C ALA A 114 4.08 13.98 18.25
N TYR A 115 3.71 12.72 18.02
CA TYR A 115 2.37 12.17 18.24
C TYR A 115 1.79 12.44 19.65
N GLY A 116 2.67 12.62 20.65
CA GLY A 116 2.31 12.85 22.05
C GLY A 116 1.40 14.07 22.28
N ASP A 117 1.55 15.13 21.47
CA ASP A 117 0.79 16.37 21.65
C ASP A 117 -0.66 16.28 21.15
N VAL A 118 -0.96 15.34 20.23
CA VAL A 118 -2.30 15.21 19.62
C VAL A 118 -3.16 14.20 20.39
N ALA A 119 -2.56 13.17 20.97
CA ALA A 119 -3.28 12.16 21.76
C ALA A 119 -3.61 12.65 23.19
N GLY A 120 -2.81 13.55 23.77
CA GLY A 120 -3.05 14.12 25.09
C GLY A 120 -4.26 15.05 25.17
N GLY A 121 -4.59 15.75 24.08
CA GLY A 121 -5.72 16.69 24.02
C GLY A 121 -7.10 16.02 23.98
N ALA A 122 -7.19 14.74 23.64
CA ALA A 122 -8.45 14.00 23.55
C ALA A 122 -8.93 13.42 24.89
N ARG A 123 -8.07 13.40 25.93
CA ARG A 123 -8.42 12.89 27.28
C ARG A 123 -8.67 14.00 28.31
N ALA A 124 -8.49 15.27 27.95
CA ALA A 124 -8.62 16.38 28.89
C ALA A 124 -9.32 17.57 28.24
N ARG A 125 -10.62 17.45 27.96
CA ARG A 125 -11.53 18.59 27.69
C ARG A 125 -12.93 18.35 28.25
N ASP A 126 -12.99 18.06 29.54
CA ASP A 126 -14.07 18.60 30.37
C ASP A 126 -13.60 19.98 30.83
N ASP A 127 -13.84 21.02 30.03
CA ASP A 127 -14.36 22.28 30.59
C ASP A 127 -14.80 23.26 29.50
N LYS A 128 -15.81 24.03 29.88
CA LYS A 128 -16.58 24.99 29.08
C LYS A 128 -15.69 26.03 28.39
N ARG A 129 -15.70 26.09 27.05
CA ARG A 129 -15.28 27.30 26.32
C ARG A 129 -16.24 27.63 25.18
N SER A 130 -16.75 28.85 25.22
CA SER A 130 -17.75 29.43 24.33
C SER A 130 -17.23 29.60 22.89
N PRO A 131 -18.11 29.56 21.87
CA PRO A 131 -17.72 29.65 20.47
C PRO A 131 -17.67 31.12 20.02
N SER A 132 -16.48 31.70 19.95
CA SER A 132 -16.25 32.92 19.16
C SER A 132 -14.74 33.08 18.93
N GLU A 133 -14.24 32.55 17.81
CA GLU A 133 -13.02 33.00 17.10
C GLU A 133 -12.74 32.04 15.93
N GLU A 134 -13.56 32.15 14.88
CA GLU A 134 -13.21 31.62 13.56
C GLU A 134 -12.09 32.50 12.98
N ARG A 135 -10.88 31.93 12.83
CA ARG A 135 -9.86 32.51 11.97
C ARG A 135 -10.16 32.12 10.53
N GLY A 136 -10.37 33.15 9.71
CA GLY A 136 -10.92 33.10 8.36
C GLY A 136 -10.21 32.15 7.39
N VAL A 137 -11.03 31.60 6.51
CA VAL A 137 -10.67 30.80 5.34
C VAL A 137 -9.99 31.71 4.31
N GLY A 138 -8.71 31.48 4.02
CA GLY A 138 -7.98 32.20 2.97
C GLY A 138 -8.53 31.92 1.57
N SER A 139 -8.62 32.97 0.76
CA SER A 139 -9.24 32.96 -0.57
C SER A 139 -8.50 32.08 -1.60
N GLU A 140 -9.25 31.61 -2.60
CA GLU A 140 -8.84 30.68 -3.67
C GLU A 140 -7.65 31.11 -4.55
N ALA A 141 -7.21 32.36 -4.46
CA ALA A 141 -6.28 32.99 -5.40
C ALA A 141 -4.77 32.81 -5.09
N GLU A 142 -4.39 32.20 -3.97
CA GLU A 142 -2.97 32.07 -3.54
C GLU A 142 -2.40 30.63 -3.63
N ARG A 143 -2.80 29.85 -4.65
CA ARG A 143 -2.32 28.46 -4.81
C ARG A 143 -1.04 28.40 -5.67
N ARG A 144 0.11 28.13 -5.04
CA ARG A 144 1.39 27.88 -5.74
C ARG A 144 1.46 26.44 -6.28
N PRO A 145 1.98 26.19 -7.49
CA PRO A 145 2.13 24.85 -8.03
C PRO A 145 3.22 24.05 -7.28
N LEU A 146 2.96 22.75 -7.08
CA LEU A 146 3.84 21.82 -6.37
C LEU A 146 4.96 21.28 -7.29
N PRO A 147 6.22 21.22 -6.84
CA PRO A 147 7.34 20.76 -7.65
C PRO A 147 7.40 19.23 -7.78
N THR A 148 8.05 18.77 -8.86
CA THR A 148 7.95 17.41 -9.41
C THR A 148 8.95 16.38 -8.87
N GLU A 149 10.01 16.74 -8.14
CA GLU A 149 10.99 15.78 -7.57
C GLU A 149 11.63 16.25 -6.24
N TRP A 150 11.92 15.34 -5.28
CA TRP A 150 12.39 15.66 -3.91
C TRP A 150 13.45 14.68 -3.34
N VAL A 151 14.38 15.21 -2.52
CA VAL A 151 15.43 14.53 -1.72
C VAL A 151 15.01 14.44 -0.23
N SER A 152 15.24 13.29 0.41
CA SER A 152 14.61 12.85 1.68
C SER A 152 15.15 13.48 2.98
N HIS A 153 14.23 13.83 3.89
CA HIS A 153 14.50 14.08 5.33
C HIS A 153 13.77 13.07 6.26
N ALA A 154 13.17 12.01 5.70
CA ALA A 154 12.56 10.93 6.47
C ALA A 154 13.60 10.10 7.24
N ALA A 155 13.15 9.28 8.19
CA ALA A 155 14.03 8.25 8.78
C ALA A 155 14.71 7.46 7.63
N PRO A 156 16.00 7.09 7.71
CA PRO A 156 16.76 6.61 6.56
C PRO A 156 16.15 5.39 5.82
N HIS A 157 15.28 4.64 6.50
CA HIS A 157 14.58 3.46 5.98
C HIS A 157 13.15 3.74 5.48
N VAL A 158 12.66 4.97 5.59
CA VAL A 158 11.32 5.41 5.19
C VAL A 158 11.39 6.34 3.99
N ARG A 159 10.63 6.03 2.94
CA ARG A 159 10.48 6.85 1.74
C ARG A 159 9.04 7.35 1.63
N VAL A 160 8.84 8.66 1.62
CA VAL A 160 7.51 9.27 1.42
C VAL A 160 7.26 9.52 -0.05
N LEU A 161 6.09 9.14 -0.55
CA LEU A 161 5.63 9.36 -1.92
C LEU A 161 4.27 10.08 -1.91
N VAL A 162 4.20 11.26 -2.50
CA VAL A 162 2.93 11.99 -2.69
C VAL A 162 2.36 11.62 -4.07
N ARG A 163 1.25 10.87 -4.06
CA ARG A 163 0.57 10.30 -5.23
C ARG A 163 -0.95 10.48 -5.09
N LYS A 164 -1.37 11.64 -4.59
CA LYS A 164 -2.78 11.95 -4.31
C LYS A 164 -3.64 11.75 -5.55
N VAL A 165 -4.60 10.84 -5.44
CA VAL A 165 -5.67 10.62 -6.42
C VAL A 165 -6.85 11.57 -6.15
N ALA A 166 -7.01 11.97 -4.89
CA ALA A 166 -7.91 13.04 -4.48
C ALA A 166 -7.21 13.91 -3.43
N PRO A 167 -7.49 15.22 -3.38
CA PRO A 167 -6.83 16.13 -2.44
C PRO A 167 -7.25 15.90 -0.98
N TYR A 168 -8.48 15.42 -0.75
CA TYR A 168 -9.10 15.36 0.57
C TYR A 168 -9.84 14.03 0.79
N GLY A 169 -9.24 12.91 0.40
CA GLY A 169 -9.82 11.57 0.60
C GLY A 169 -11.03 11.25 -0.27
N THR A 170 -11.77 10.21 0.11
CA THR A 170 -12.98 9.76 -0.59
C THR A 170 -14.19 10.62 -0.26
N ALA A 171 -15.22 10.53 -1.11
CA ALA A 171 -16.55 11.03 -0.79
C ALA A 171 -17.23 10.18 0.30
N ASN A 172 -18.30 10.71 0.90
CA ASN A 172 -19.11 9.97 1.85
C ASN A 172 -19.92 8.88 1.15
N SER A 173 -19.55 7.62 1.37
CA SER A 173 -20.24 6.44 0.81
C SER A 173 -21.73 6.34 1.21
N GLY A 174 -22.14 7.05 2.26
CA GLY A 174 -23.54 7.18 2.66
C GLY A 174 -24.37 8.12 1.77
N THR A 175 -23.77 8.91 0.88
CA THR A 175 -24.48 9.87 0.01
C THR A 175 -24.11 9.74 -1.47
N ALA A 176 -22.85 9.45 -1.79
CA ALA A 176 -22.35 9.26 -3.15
C ALA A 176 -21.37 8.08 -3.19
N PRO A 177 -20.98 7.56 -4.36
CA PRO A 177 -19.88 6.60 -4.44
C PRO A 177 -18.61 7.18 -3.81
N ALA A 178 -17.86 6.37 -3.05
CA ALA A 178 -16.62 6.81 -2.39
C ALA A 178 -15.59 7.41 -3.38
N MET A 179 -15.55 6.91 -4.61
CA MET A 179 -14.70 7.45 -5.67
C MET A 179 -15.27 7.23 -7.07
N SER A 180 -14.85 8.07 -8.02
CA SER A 180 -15.15 7.89 -9.44
C SER A 180 -14.42 6.70 -10.06
N ARG A 181 -14.81 6.30 -11.26
CA ARG A 181 -14.11 5.25 -12.04
C ARG A 181 -12.65 5.59 -12.27
N ALA A 182 -12.38 6.83 -12.66
CA ALA A 182 -11.04 7.32 -12.95
C ALA A 182 -10.17 7.31 -11.69
N GLN A 183 -10.70 7.73 -10.54
CA GLN A 183 -9.99 7.69 -9.26
C GLN A 183 -9.69 6.26 -8.83
N CYS A 184 -10.65 5.33 -8.95
CA CYS A 184 -10.41 3.92 -8.63
C CYS A 184 -9.29 3.33 -9.50
N ALA A 185 -9.36 3.55 -10.82
CA ALA A 185 -8.33 3.10 -11.75
C ALA A 185 -6.96 3.72 -11.45
N ALA A 186 -6.90 5.01 -11.15
CA ALA A 186 -5.66 5.70 -10.79
C ALA A 186 -5.06 5.16 -9.48
N ALA A 187 -5.87 4.95 -8.45
CA ALA A 187 -5.43 4.37 -7.19
C ALA A 187 -4.87 2.95 -7.37
N MET A 188 -5.59 2.08 -8.08
CA MET A 188 -5.11 0.74 -8.42
C MET A 188 -3.81 0.78 -9.23
N ALA A 189 -3.71 1.66 -10.23
CA ALA A 189 -2.51 1.82 -11.03
C ALA A 189 -1.30 2.25 -10.19
N GLU A 190 -1.49 3.15 -9.21
CA GLU A 190 -0.44 3.55 -8.26
C GLU A 190 0.01 2.39 -7.38
N GLY A 191 -0.93 1.56 -6.91
CA GLY A 191 -0.65 0.32 -6.19
C GLY A 191 0.23 -0.65 -6.98
N ALA A 192 -0.19 -0.96 -8.22
CA ALA A 192 0.55 -1.82 -9.13
C ALA A 192 1.94 -1.24 -9.47
N ALA A 193 2.01 0.08 -9.66
CA ALA A 193 3.27 0.78 -9.91
C ALA A 193 4.21 0.74 -8.69
N ALA A 194 3.69 0.80 -7.46
CA ALA A 194 4.49 0.69 -6.24
C ALA A 194 5.17 -0.69 -6.15
N VAL A 195 4.44 -1.77 -6.41
CA VAL A 195 5.01 -3.11 -6.43
C VAL A 195 6.02 -3.26 -7.57
N ARG A 196 5.70 -2.79 -8.78
CA ARG A 196 6.66 -2.80 -9.90
C ARG A 196 7.95 -2.06 -9.58
N ARG A 197 7.90 -0.89 -8.92
CA ARG A 197 9.09 -0.12 -8.51
C ARG A 197 9.99 -0.90 -7.55
N ILE A 198 9.40 -1.71 -6.68
CA ILE A 198 10.12 -2.54 -5.72
C ILE A 198 10.68 -3.79 -6.39
N VAL A 199 9.84 -4.53 -7.13
CA VAL A 199 10.19 -5.81 -7.75
C VAL A 199 11.15 -5.64 -8.93
N ALA A 200 11.08 -4.53 -9.68
CA ALA A 200 12.04 -4.23 -10.75
C ALA A 200 13.49 -4.11 -10.24
N ARG A 201 13.68 -3.87 -8.93
CA ARG A 201 15.01 -3.92 -8.31
C ARG A 201 15.48 -5.34 -8.02
N ALA A 202 14.57 -6.33 -8.05
CA ALA A 202 14.78 -7.72 -7.64
C ALA A 202 14.91 -8.72 -8.80
N LEU A 203 14.31 -8.44 -9.96
CA LEU A 203 14.31 -9.33 -11.11
C LEU A 203 15.61 -9.22 -11.94
N PRO A 204 16.03 -10.30 -12.64
CA PRO A 204 17.05 -10.21 -13.69
C PRO A 204 16.57 -9.23 -14.77
N ALA A 205 17.44 -8.33 -15.25
CA ALA A 205 17.14 -7.54 -16.44
C ALA A 205 17.15 -8.45 -17.66
N ASP A 206 16.17 -8.32 -18.55
CA ASP A 206 16.12 -9.01 -19.83
C ASP A 206 17.42 -8.78 -20.61
N ASP A 207 17.90 -9.81 -21.29
CA ASP A 207 19.10 -9.73 -22.16
C ASP A 207 18.88 -8.80 -23.37
N ASN A 208 17.65 -8.35 -23.62
CA ASN A 208 17.31 -7.40 -24.68
C ASN A 208 17.44 -5.91 -24.29
N ASP A 209 17.74 -5.58 -23.03
CA ASP A 209 17.87 -4.19 -22.57
C ASP A 209 19.33 -3.68 -22.58
N VAL A 210 20.24 -4.37 -23.30
CA VAL A 210 21.60 -3.87 -23.53
C VAL A 210 21.60 -2.94 -24.73
N GLY A 211 21.06 -1.74 -24.52
CA GLY A 211 21.31 -0.60 -25.39
C GLY A 211 22.78 -0.19 -25.35
N LEU A 212 23.64 -0.95 -26.01
CA LEU A 212 25.00 -0.53 -26.37
C LEU A 212 25.02 -0.25 -27.87
N SER A 213 24.69 1.00 -28.22
CA SER A 213 25.08 1.57 -29.51
C SER A 213 26.61 1.70 -29.53
N ALA A 214 27.29 0.63 -29.94
CA ALA A 214 28.71 0.70 -30.26
C ALA A 214 28.85 1.35 -31.64
N ALA A 215 29.20 2.64 -31.66
CA ALA A 215 29.70 3.29 -32.86
C ALA A 215 31.05 2.65 -33.21
N ALA A 216 31.08 1.86 -34.28
CA ALA A 216 32.29 1.29 -34.82
C ALA A 216 33.04 2.36 -35.63
N THR A 217 34.23 2.74 -35.19
CA THR A 217 35.26 3.34 -36.06
C THR A 217 36.31 2.29 -36.33
N GLU A 218 36.41 1.89 -37.60
CA GLU A 218 37.43 0.98 -38.10
C GLU A 218 38.82 1.64 -38.07
N THR A 219 39.80 0.96 -37.49
CA THR A 219 41.08 0.61 -38.13
C THR A 219 42.04 -0.03 -37.10
N GLY A 220 42.70 -1.14 -37.47
CA GLY A 220 43.99 -1.55 -36.90
C GLY A 220 44.05 -2.82 -36.03
N ALA A 221 44.43 -3.94 -36.69
CA ALA A 221 45.27 -5.06 -36.23
C ALA A 221 44.84 -5.97 -35.04
N ALA A 222 45.01 -7.28 -35.26
CA ALA A 222 44.59 -8.40 -34.41
C ALA A 222 45.04 -8.40 -32.93
N SER A 223 45.97 -7.54 -32.50
CA SER A 223 46.30 -7.35 -31.07
C SER A 223 45.33 -6.40 -30.35
N ALA A 224 44.72 -5.46 -31.07
CA ALA A 224 43.65 -4.62 -30.55
C ALA A 224 42.34 -5.41 -30.38
N ALA A 225 42.14 -6.48 -31.16
CA ALA A 225 40.98 -7.36 -31.03
C ALA A 225 41.00 -8.14 -29.70
N ALA A 226 42.14 -8.69 -29.29
CA ALA A 226 42.27 -9.40 -28.00
C ALA A 226 42.16 -8.44 -26.79
N ALA A 227 42.73 -7.23 -26.88
CA ALA A 227 42.56 -6.20 -25.87
C ALA A 227 41.10 -5.71 -25.79
N ALA A 228 40.43 -5.50 -26.94
CA ALA A 228 39.02 -5.16 -27.01
C ALA A 228 38.11 -6.31 -26.52
N GLU A 229 38.50 -7.57 -26.73
CA GLU A 229 37.78 -8.74 -26.24
C GLU A 229 37.93 -8.90 -24.72
N GLY A 230 39.14 -8.67 -24.19
CA GLY A 230 39.39 -8.58 -22.75
C GLY A 230 38.64 -7.41 -22.08
N GLU A 231 38.55 -6.25 -22.72
CA GLU A 231 37.73 -5.13 -22.25
C GLU A 231 36.22 -5.42 -22.31
N ARG A 232 35.76 -6.12 -23.36
CA ARG A 232 34.36 -6.58 -23.49
C ARG A 232 34.01 -7.65 -22.46
N GLU A 233 34.95 -8.53 -22.10
CA GLU A 233 34.77 -9.54 -21.06
C GLU A 233 34.76 -8.91 -19.66
N ALA A 234 35.70 -8.01 -19.38
CA ALA A 234 35.71 -7.22 -18.15
C ALA A 234 34.45 -6.34 -18.01
N GLY A 235 33.93 -5.80 -19.12
CA GLY A 235 32.65 -5.08 -19.18
C GLY A 235 31.46 -5.98 -18.84
N ARG A 236 31.43 -7.20 -19.39
CA ARG A 236 30.42 -8.23 -19.08
C ARG A 236 30.48 -8.66 -17.61
N ASP A 237 31.67 -8.82 -17.03
CA ASP A 237 31.84 -9.17 -15.62
C ASP A 237 31.43 -8.05 -14.67
N ARG A 238 31.76 -6.79 -14.99
CA ARG A 238 31.26 -5.63 -14.24
C ARG A 238 29.74 -5.54 -14.31
N ALA A 239 29.14 -5.81 -15.47
CA ALA A 239 27.69 -5.86 -15.65
C ALA A 239 27.06 -7.02 -14.85
N ARG A 240 27.65 -8.22 -14.88
CA ARG A 240 27.23 -9.38 -14.05
C ARG A 240 27.33 -9.08 -12.56
N ALA A 241 28.44 -8.50 -12.10
CA ALA A 241 28.63 -8.13 -10.70
C ALA A 241 27.68 -7.00 -10.26
N ALA A 242 27.41 -6.01 -11.13
CA ALA A 242 26.41 -4.98 -10.87
C ALA A 242 24.97 -5.54 -10.84
N ARG A 243 24.67 -6.53 -11.70
CA ARG A 243 23.40 -7.28 -11.71
C ARG A 243 23.22 -8.09 -10.42
N ALA A 244 24.23 -8.84 -9.98
CA ALA A 244 24.22 -9.58 -8.72
C ALA A 244 23.98 -8.63 -7.52
N ARG A 245 24.70 -7.51 -7.46
CA ARG A 245 24.52 -6.47 -6.43
C ARG A 245 23.13 -5.80 -6.46
N ARG A 246 22.50 -5.67 -7.63
CA ARG A 246 21.11 -5.17 -7.74
C ARG A 246 20.12 -6.22 -7.22
N GLN A 247 20.27 -7.48 -7.62
CA GLN A 247 19.41 -8.59 -7.20
C GLN A 247 19.48 -8.85 -5.68
N GLU A 248 20.64 -8.63 -5.04
CA GLU A 248 20.80 -8.65 -3.58
C GLU A 248 20.00 -7.54 -2.87
N ARG A 249 19.67 -6.45 -3.57
CA ARG A 249 18.99 -5.26 -3.02
C ARG A 249 17.51 -5.16 -3.37
N GLY A 250 17.00 -6.06 -4.21
CA GLY A 250 15.60 -6.04 -4.60
C GLY A 250 14.72 -6.89 -3.69
N ALA A 251 13.58 -6.34 -3.29
CA ALA A 251 12.64 -7.08 -2.45
C ALA A 251 12.00 -8.23 -3.23
N ASN A 252 12.03 -9.42 -2.65
CA ASN A 252 11.28 -10.58 -3.15
C ASN A 252 10.06 -10.92 -2.27
N VAL A 253 9.79 -10.07 -1.27
CA VAL A 253 8.61 -10.08 -0.42
C VAL A 253 8.15 -8.64 -0.24
N VAL A 254 6.88 -8.41 -0.52
CA VAL A 254 6.20 -7.13 -0.29
C VAL A 254 5.12 -7.34 0.75
N CYS A 255 5.16 -6.53 1.80
CA CYS A 255 4.12 -6.41 2.81
C CYS A 255 3.25 -5.19 2.47
N LEU A 256 1.94 -5.34 2.54
CA LEU A 256 1.01 -4.24 2.35
C LEU A 256 0.50 -3.77 3.71
N GLY A 257 0.41 -2.46 3.86
CA GLY A 257 -0.18 -1.77 4.99
C GLY A 257 -1.04 -0.61 4.50
N GLU A 258 -1.88 -0.13 5.39
CA GLU A 258 -2.81 0.96 5.12
C GLU A 258 -2.76 1.99 6.26
N LEU A 259 -3.28 3.18 5.99
CA LEU A 259 -3.48 4.22 6.98
C LEU A 259 -4.68 5.09 6.56
N GLY A 260 -5.72 5.14 7.39
CA GLY A 260 -6.82 6.06 7.14
C GLY A 260 -7.89 6.03 8.20
N ILE A 261 -8.25 7.18 8.75
CA ILE A 261 -9.42 7.26 9.63
C ILE A 261 -10.69 6.93 8.83
N GLY A 262 -11.43 5.92 9.30
CA GLY A 262 -12.66 5.41 8.66
C GLY A 262 -12.48 4.17 7.78
N ASN A 263 -11.24 3.76 7.51
CA ASN A 263 -10.88 2.57 6.73
C ASN A 263 -11.59 1.29 7.17
N THR A 264 -11.79 1.04 8.48
CA THR A 264 -12.45 -0.16 9.01
C THR A 264 -13.92 -0.22 8.64
N THR A 265 -14.57 0.94 8.53
CA THR A 265 -15.96 1.04 8.02
C THR A 265 -16.00 0.68 6.54
N ALA A 266 -15.09 1.22 5.74
CA ALA A 266 -14.98 0.90 4.32
C ALA A 266 -14.64 -0.59 4.08
N ALA A 267 -13.69 -1.13 4.84
CA ALA A 267 -13.29 -2.54 4.78
C ALA A 267 -14.44 -3.49 5.15
N ALA A 268 -15.20 -3.18 6.21
CA ALA A 268 -16.39 -3.95 6.58
C ALA A 268 -17.45 -3.90 5.48
N ALA A 269 -17.68 -2.73 4.87
CA ALA A 269 -18.62 -2.59 3.76
C ALA A 269 -18.20 -3.40 2.53
N LEU A 270 -16.90 -3.40 2.19
CA LEU A 270 -16.37 -4.24 1.12
C LEU A 270 -16.50 -5.73 1.43
N LEU A 271 -16.20 -6.15 2.67
CA LEU A 271 -16.33 -7.54 3.08
C LEU A 271 -17.77 -8.04 2.90
N VAL A 272 -18.76 -7.26 3.34
CA VAL A 272 -20.17 -7.59 3.18
C VAL A 272 -20.58 -7.61 1.70
N ALA A 273 -20.14 -6.63 0.91
CA ALA A 273 -20.45 -6.58 -0.53
C ALA A 273 -19.88 -7.79 -1.28
N LEU A 274 -18.62 -8.15 -1.03
CA LEU A 274 -17.89 -9.21 -1.73
C LEU A 274 -18.24 -10.63 -1.24
N ALA A 275 -18.92 -10.75 -0.10
CA ALA A 275 -19.47 -12.01 0.41
C ALA A 275 -20.84 -12.35 -0.19
N ARG A 276 -21.51 -11.39 -0.86
CA ARG A 276 -22.77 -11.61 -1.59
C ARG A 276 -22.46 -12.13 -3.01
N PRO A 277 -23.37 -12.88 -3.64
CA PRO A 277 -23.21 -13.27 -5.04
C PRO A 277 -23.04 -12.03 -5.92
N LEU A 278 -21.95 -11.97 -6.68
CA LEU A 278 -21.73 -10.92 -7.67
C LEU A 278 -22.17 -11.45 -9.05
N PRO A 279 -22.91 -10.66 -9.85
CA PRO A 279 -23.57 -11.14 -11.08
C PRO A 279 -22.62 -11.57 -12.21
N ALA A 280 -21.30 -11.44 -12.04
CA ALA A 280 -20.30 -11.81 -13.05
C ALA A 280 -19.37 -12.97 -12.62
N ASP A 281 -19.52 -13.54 -11.43
CA ASP A 281 -18.58 -14.55 -10.92
C ASP A 281 -19.22 -15.95 -10.89
N THR A 282 -19.19 -16.63 -12.03
CA THR A 282 -19.59 -18.04 -12.16
C THR A 282 -18.50 -19.02 -11.71
N THR A 283 -17.32 -18.51 -11.33
CA THR A 283 -16.15 -19.33 -10.96
C THR A 283 -16.01 -19.54 -9.45
N ARG A 284 -16.76 -18.78 -8.64
CA ARG A 284 -16.72 -18.88 -7.18
C ARG A 284 -17.62 -19.99 -6.66
N ALA A 285 -17.19 -20.59 -5.54
CA ALA A 285 -18.04 -21.49 -4.76
C ALA A 285 -19.40 -20.79 -4.45
N PRO A 286 -20.51 -21.55 -4.41
CA PRO A 286 -21.83 -20.98 -4.19
C PRO A 286 -21.83 -20.11 -2.93
N ALA A 287 -22.48 -18.95 -3.03
CA ALA A 287 -22.60 -18.03 -1.92
C ALA A 287 -23.17 -18.75 -0.69
N PRO A 288 -22.73 -18.39 0.53
CA PRO A 288 -23.29 -18.97 1.75
C PRO A 288 -24.81 -18.82 1.78
N ARG A 289 -25.52 -19.83 2.31
CA ARG A 289 -26.99 -19.85 2.40
C ARG A 289 -27.57 -18.60 3.06
N GLN A 290 -26.80 -17.95 3.94
CA GLN A 290 -27.14 -16.69 4.57
C GLN A 290 -26.10 -15.62 4.17
N PRO A 291 -26.52 -14.47 3.61
CA PRO A 291 -25.60 -13.40 3.31
C PRO A 291 -25.00 -12.82 4.60
N LEU A 292 -23.70 -12.50 4.56
CA LEU A 292 -23.02 -11.82 5.66
C LEU A 292 -23.73 -10.48 5.94
N ARG A 293 -24.07 -10.23 7.21
CA ARG A 293 -24.71 -8.98 7.64
C ARG A 293 -23.66 -8.00 8.10
N ALA A 294 -23.91 -6.70 7.96
CA ALA A 294 -22.98 -5.67 8.42
C ALA A 294 -22.68 -5.76 9.92
N VAL A 295 -23.66 -6.14 10.74
CA VAL A 295 -23.48 -6.30 12.19
C VAL A 295 -22.50 -7.42 12.56
N ASP A 296 -22.32 -8.42 11.69
CA ASP A 296 -21.39 -9.53 11.88
C ASP A 296 -19.98 -9.19 11.32
N ALA A 297 -19.88 -8.22 10.42
CA ALA A 297 -18.63 -7.78 9.79
C ALA A 297 -17.99 -6.57 10.51
N VAL A 298 -18.80 -5.72 11.14
CA VAL A 298 -18.33 -4.51 11.81
C VAL A 298 -17.82 -4.84 13.20
N GLY A 299 -16.50 -4.65 13.37
CA GLY A 299 -15.84 -4.66 14.67
C GLY A 299 -15.83 -3.29 15.37
N VAL A 300 -15.31 -3.28 16.60
CA VAL A 300 -15.13 -2.05 17.41
C VAL A 300 -14.12 -1.08 16.79
N GLY A 301 -13.28 -1.55 15.86
CA GLY A 301 -12.23 -0.74 15.23
C GLY A 301 -11.29 -0.15 16.27
N THR A 302 -11.18 1.18 16.31
CA THR A 302 -10.34 1.95 17.24
C THR A 302 -10.94 2.11 18.64
N GLY A 303 -11.71 1.13 19.13
CA GLY A 303 -12.27 1.14 20.48
C GLY A 303 -13.67 1.76 20.62
N LEU A 304 -14.54 1.60 19.62
CA LEU A 304 -15.95 2.00 19.72
C LEU A 304 -16.73 1.17 20.74
N ASP A 305 -17.69 1.81 21.42
CA ASP A 305 -18.68 1.10 22.23
C ASP A 305 -19.71 0.36 21.36
N GLU A 306 -20.57 -0.45 22.01
CA GLU A 306 -21.55 -1.28 21.30
C GLU A 306 -22.58 -0.44 20.54
N ALA A 307 -23.01 0.70 21.08
CA ALA A 307 -23.97 1.59 20.42
C ALA A 307 -23.35 2.17 19.13
N ALA A 308 -22.09 2.61 19.19
CA ALA A 308 -21.35 3.10 18.05
C ALA A 308 -21.07 2.00 17.01
N ARG A 309 -20.78 0.76 17.46
CA ARG A 309 -20.64 -0.41 16.58
C ARG A 309 -21.93 -0.69 15.81
N LEU A 310 -23.08 -0.65 16.48
CA LEU A 310 -24.40 -0.84 15.85
C LEU A 310 -24.74 0.29 14.88
N ALA A 311 -24.45 1.54 15.23
CA ALA A 311 -24.62 2.68 14.33
C ALA A 311 -23.74 2.56 13.08
N LYS A 312 -22.51 2.08 13.24
CA LYS A 312 -21.60 1.76 12.13
C LYS A 312 -22.13 0.64 11.24
N ALA A 313 -22.66 -0.45 11.81
CA ALA A 313 -23.31 -1.51 11.04
C ALA A 313 -24.52 -0.99 10.25
N ALA A 314 -25.35 -0.15 10.87
CA ALA A 314 -26.50 0.46 10.20
C ALA A 314 -26.07 1.40 9.05
N PHE A 315 -24.98 2.15 9.22
CA PHE A 315 -24.39 2.95 8.14
C PHE A 315 -23.95 2.07 6.97
N VAL A 316 -23.26 0.96 7.24
CA VAL A 316 -22.80 0.02 6.20
C VAL A 316 -23.98 -0.55 5.40
N GLU A 317 -25.06 -0.99 6.06
CA GLU A 317 -26.25 -1.48 5.34
C GLU A 317 -26.89 -0.40 4.45
N ARG A 318 -26.98 0.85 4.94
CA ARG A 318 -27.52 1.96 4.15
C ARG A 318 -26.64 2.28 2.93
N ALA A 319 -25.33 2.22 3.08
CA ALA A 319 -24.39 2.46 1.98
C ALA A 319 -24.49 1.33 0.94
N LEU A 320 -24.55 0.06 1.37
CA LEU A 320 -24.76 -1.10 0.50
C LEU A 320 -26.05 -1.00 -0.30
N ALA A 321 -27.17 -0.69 0.35
CA ALA A 321 -28.47 -0.58 -0.29
C ALA A 321 -28.48 0.53 -1.37
N ARG A 322 -27.90 1.69 -1.06
CA ARG A 322 -27.79 2.81 -2.00
C ARG A 322 -27.00 2.46 -3.25
N HIS A 323 -25.90 1.74 -3.10
CA HIS A 323 -25.00 1.44 -4.20
C HIS A 323 -25.26 0.07 -4.84
N ALA A 324 -26.37 -0.60 -4.51
CA ALA A 324 -26.68 -1.94 -4.98
C ALA A 324 -26.67 -2.04 -6.52
N GLN A 325 -27.19 -1.03 -7.23
CA GLN A 325 -27.18 -1.00 -8.70
C GLN A 325 -25.76 -0.91 -9.27
N LEU A 326 -24.89 -0.07 -8.69
CA LEU A 326 -23.50 0.07 -9.12
C LEU A 326 -22.70 -1.21 -8.85
N ILE A 327 -22.92 -1.84 -7.68
CA ILE A 327 -22.28 -3.10 -7.31
C ILE A 327 -22.74 -4.24 -8.24
N ALA A 328 -24.03 -4.28 -8.56
CA ALA A 328 -24.55 -5.25 -9.51
C ALA A 328 -24.00 -5.03 -10.93
N ALA A 329 -23.84 -3.78 -11.37
CA ALA A 329 -23.34 -3.48 -12.71
C ALA A 329 -21.84 -3.77 -12.88
N GLU A 330 -21.02 -3.53 -11.85
CA GLU A 330 -19.55 -3.54 -11.97
C GLU A 330 -18.86 -4.54 -11.02
N GLY A 331 -19.61 -5.37 -10.31
CA GLY A 331 -19.08 -6.42 -9.43
C GLY A 331 -18.13 -5.87 -8.34
N ALA A 332 -16.97 -6.51 -8.21
CA ALA A 332 -15.97 -6.14 -7.20
C ALA A 332 -15.43 -4.71 -7.38
N LEU A 333 -15.27 -4.25 -8.64
CA LEU A 333 -14.87 -2.88 -8.93
C LEU A 333 -15.97 -1.88 -8.57
N GLY A 334 -17.25 -2.26 -8.78
CA GLY A 334 -18.40 -1.50 -8.32
C GLY A 334 -18.43 -1.34 -6.80
N ALA A 335 -18.19 -2.42 -6.07
CA ALA A 335 -18.08 -2.40 -4.61
C ALA A 335 -16.92 -1.51 -4.13
N LEU A 336 -15.73 -1.67 -4.72
CA LEU A 336 -14.55 -0.86 -4.39
C LEU A 336 -14.80 0.64 -4.61
N ARG A 337 -15.43 1.00 -5.73
CA ARG A 337 -15.78 2.40 -6.05
C ARG A 337 -16.84 2.98 -5.14
N ALA A 338 -17.85 2.18 -4.82
CA ALA A 338 -18.99 2.62 -4.02
C ALA A 338 -18.64 2.80 -2.54
N LEU A 339 -17.89 1.85 -1.98
CA LEU A 339 -17.79 1.65 -0.54
C LEU A 339 -16.34 1.69 0.00
N GLY A 340 -15.35 1.63 -0.89
CA GLY A 340 -13.94 1.49 -0.51
C GLY A 340 -13.23 2.80 -0.16
N GLY A 341 -11.90 2.70 -0.08
CA GLY A 341 -10.96 3.80 0.14
C GLY A 341 -9.92 3.84 -0.98
N LEU A 342 -9.32 5.01 -1.21
CA LEU A 342 -8.26 5.16 -2.23
C LEU A 342 -7.04 4.27 -1.90
N GLU A 343 -6.73 4.12 -0.62
CA GLU A 343 -5.69 3.23 -0.11
C GLU A 343 -6.07 1.74 -0.27
N LEU A 344 -7.35 1.39 -0.09
CA LEU A 344 -7.82 0.02 -0.33
C LEU A 344 -7.79 -0.32 -1.82
N ALA A 345 -8.10 0.65 -2.69
CA ALA A 345 -7.98 0.49 -4.14
C ALA A 345 -6.51 0.36 -4.56
N ALA A 346 -5.61 1.14 -3.96
CA ALA A 346 -4.18 0.99 -4.17
C ALA A 346 -3.66 -0.38 -3.70
N MET A 347 -4.08 -0.87 -2.53
CA MET A 347 -3.75 -2.23 -2.09
C MET A 347 -4.28 -3.30 -3.04
N ALA A 348 -5.51 -3.15 -3.54
CA ALA A 348 -6.07 -4.08 -4.53
C ALA A 348 -5.20 -4.12 -5.80
N GLY A 349 -4.79 -2.96 -6.32
CA GLY A 349 -3.87 -2.88 -7.46
C GLY A 349 -2.45 -3.36 -7.16
N ALA A 350 -1.99 -3.29 -5.91
CA ALA A 350 -0.69 -3.83 -5.52
C ALA A 350 -0.66 -5.37 -5.54
N VAL A 351 -1.80 -6.03 -5.39
CA VAL A 351 -1.91 -7.50 -5.43
C VAL A 351 -2.06 -8.06 -6.85
N THR A 352 -2.44 -7.22 -7.82
CA THR A 352 -2.63 -7.60 -9.24
C THR A 352 -1.35 -7.46 -10.05
#